data_AF-A0A4Y6UIC9-F1
#
_entry.id   AF-A0A4Y6UIC9-F1
#
_cell.length_a   1.000
_cell.length_b   1.000
_cell.length_c   1.000
_cell.angle_alpha   90.00
_cell.angle_beta   90.00
_cell.angle_gamma   90.00
#
_symmetry.space_group_name_H-M   'P 1'
#
loop_
_entity.id
_entity.type
_entity.pdbx_description
1 polymer ?
#
loop_
_entity_poly.entity_id
_entity_poly.type
_entity_poly.pdbx_seq_one_letter_code
_entity_poly.pdbx_strand_id
1 'polypeptide(L)'
;MKLFDLGERSAKFHETLVSLQELAENGEARAVLLENTDDVADLKPYLNRLELVVVQFPIFRDGRAFTQARELREYHHYTGEIRAEGHILPDQADFFKRCGVDSVVLPEGSDPELWKKQIERYAMAYQRSVLPEPFLGRSMRVKQED
;
A
#
# COMPACT_ATOMS: atom_id res chain seq x y z
N MET A 1 2.66 -8.08 16.73
CA MET A 1 2.11 -7.31 15.61
C MET A 1 1.19 -8.21 14.80
N LYS A 2 -0.03 -7.77 14.48
CA LYS A 2 -0.98 -8.57 13.69
C LYS A 2 -0.96 -8.08 12.25
N LEU A 3 -0.64 -8.96 11.30
CA LEU A 3 -0.71 -8.64 9.88
C LEU A 3 -2.14 -8.85 9.39
N PHE A 4 -2.57 -7.97 8.50
CA PHE A 4 -3.88 -8.04 7.86
C PHE A 4 -3.72 -7.81 6.36
N ASP A 5 -4.24 -8.74 5.57
CA ASP A 5 -4.18 -8.69 4.12
C ASP A 5 -5.28 -7.78 3.57
N LEU A 6 -4.90 -6.85 2.69
CA LEU A 6 -5.78 -5.95 1.96
C LEU A 6 -6.00 -6.39 0.51
N GLY A 7 -4.98 -6.99 -0.09
CA GLY A 7 -4.90 -7.32 -1.51
C GLY A 7 -4.90 -8.81 -1.81
N GLU A 8 -4.52 -9.15 -3.03
CA GLU A 8 -4.40 -10.55 -3.49
C GLU A 8 -3.09 -11.21 -3.02
N ARG A 9 -2.07 -10.41 -2.66
CA ARG A 9 -0.79 -10.91 -2.15
C ARG A 9 -0.89 -11.11 -0.64
N SER A 10 -0.60 -12.32 -0.18
CA SER A 10 -0.57 -12.64 1.25
C SER A 10 0.66 -12.08 1.93
N ALA A 11 0.48 -11.54 3.13
CA ALA A 11 1.58 -11.02 3.94
C ALA A 11 2.59 -12.12 4.29
N LYS A 12 3.86 -11.90 3.95
CA LYS A 12 4.97 -12.79 4.33
C LYS A 12 5.81 -12.19 5.45
N PHE A 13 6.24 -13.03 6.38
CA PHE A 13 7.23 -12.61 7.36
C PHE A 13 8.61 -12.63 6.72
N HIS A 14 9.36 -11.54 6.90
CA HIS A 14 10.75 -11.42 6.47
C HIS A 14 11.62 -11.26 7.71
N GLU A 15 12.66 -12.09 7.83
CA GLU A 15 13.56 -12.10 9.00
C GLU A 15 14.42 -10.83 9.10
N THR A 16 14.74 -10.22 7.95
CA THR A 16 15.57 -9.02 7.88
C THR A 16 14.84 -7.91 7.16
N LEU A 17 14.49 -6.86 7.90
CA LEU A 17 13.99 -5.59 7.39
C LEU A 17 15.10 -4.54 7.60
N VAL A 18 15.55 -3.91 6.52
CA VAL A 18 16.62 -2.89 6.55
C VAL A 18 16.10 -1.55 6.09
N SER A 19 16.79 -0.45 6.44
CA SER A 19 16.49 0.87 5.86
C SER A 19 16.94 0.96 4.39
N LEU A 20 16.47 1.98 3.67
CA LEU A 20 16.95 2.26 2.31
C LEU A 20 18.48 2.48 2.27
N GLN A 21 19.02 3.16 3.28
CA GLN A 21 20.47 3.39 3.38
C GLN A 21 21.24 2.07 3.55
N GLU A 22 20.80 1.21 4.47
CA GLU A 22 21.43 -0.10 4.70
C GLU A 22 21.32 -1.02 3.47
N LEU A 23 20.21 -0.94 2.73
CA LEU A 23 20.05 -1.64 1.47
C LEU A 23 21.06 -1.16 0.41
N ALA A 24 21.35 0.14 0.37
CA ALA A 24 22.34 0.70 -0.55
C ALA A 24 23.78 0.31 -0.18
N GLU A 25 24.07 0.11 1.11
CA GLU A 25 25.39 -0.28 1.61
C GLU A 25 25.67 -1.79 1.44
N ASN A 26 24.73 -2.65 1.87
CA ASN A 26 24.95 -4.10 1.94
C ASN A 26 24.32 -4.87 0.78
N GLY A 27 23.21 -4.37 0.23
CA GLY A 27 22.60 -4.93 -0.96
C GLY A 27 22.07 -6.38 -0.88
N GLU A 28 21.99 -7.02 0.28
CA GLU A 28 21.54 -8.42 0.35
C GLU A 28 20.10 -8.60 0.86
N ALA A 29 19.50 -7.54 1.40
CA ALA A 29 18.19 -7.62 1.99
C ALA A 29 17.07 -7.81 0.94
N ARG A 30 16.06 -8.60 1.33
CA ARG A 30 14.84 -8.88 0.55
C ARG A 30 13.63 -8.08 1.00
N ALA A 31 13.71 -7.43 2.16
CA ALA A 31 12.70 -6.52 2.66
C ALA A 31 13.35 -5.20 3.05
N VAL A 32 12.69 -4.10 2.69
CA VAL A 32 13.17 -2.74 2.97
C VAL A 32 12.07 -1.91 3.61
N LEU A 33 12.45 -1.10 4.59
CA LEU A 33 11.63 -0.03 5.14
C LEU A 33 11.91 1.24 4.35
N LEU A 34 10.88 1.78 3.73
CA LEU A 34 10.89 3.06 3.03
C LEU A 34 10.27 4.11 3.95
N GLU A 35 11.09 5.06 4.40
CA GLU A 35 10.64 6.18 5.21
C GLU A 35 9.79 7.14 4.36
N ASN A 36 8.97 7.95 5.03
CA ASN A 36 8.11 8.93 4.37
C ASN A 36 8.88 10.03 3.61
N THR A 37 10.18 10.21 3.89
CA THR A 37 11.06 11.19 3.22
C THR A 37 11.91 10.59 2.11
N ASP A 38 11.94 9.26 2.00
CA ASP A 38 12.72 8.57 0.98
C ASP A 38 12.09 8.70 -0.41
N ASP A 39 12.93 8.78 -1.44
CA ASP A 39 12.48 8.73 -2.83
C ASP A 39 12.35 7.27 -3.29
N VAL A 40 11.21 6.94 -3.89
CA VAL A 40 10.97 5.61 -4.47
C VAL A 40 11.93 5.31 -5.60
N ALA A 41 12.39 6.33 -6.33
CA ALA A 41 13.35 6.18 -7.41
C ALA A 41 14.67 5.54 -6.96
N ASP A 42 15.06 5.74 -5.70
CA ASP A 42 16.30 5.18 -5.14
C ASP A 42 16.21 3.65 -4.90
N LEU A 43 14.99 3.11 -4.81
CA LEU A 43 14.78 1.66 -4.73
C LEU A 43 14.94 0.95 -6.07
N LYS A 44 14.85 1.67 -7.20
CA LYS A 44 14.81 1.11 -8.55
C LYS A 44 15.89 0.05 -8.85
N PRO A 45 17.16 0.20 -8.43
CA PRO A 45 18.20 -0.82 -8.67
C PRO A 45 17.93 -2.15 -7.97
N TYR A 46 17.06 -2.16 -6.96
CA TYR A 46 16.85 -3.28 -6.03
C TYR A 46 15.46 -3.90 -6.13
N LEU A 47 14.51 -3.25 -6.82
CA LEU A 47 13.11 -3.71 -6.87
C LEU A 47 12.92 -5.14 -7.43
N ASN A 48 13.82 -5.60 -8.30
CA ASN A 48 13.74 -6.94 -8.89
C ASN A 48 14.01 -8.09 -7.90
N ARG A 49 14.66 -7.82 -6.78
CA ARG A 49 15.01 -8.80 -5.74
C ARG A 49 14.23 -8.61 -4.44
N LEU A 50 13.65 -7.42 -4.23
CA LEU A 50 12.87 -7.12 -3.04
C LEU A 50 11.56 -7.88 -3.10
N GLU A 51 11.32 -8.73 -2.10
CA GLU A 51 10.07 -9.44 -1.91
C GLU A 51 9.05 -8.57 -1.15
N LEU A 52 9.54 -7.62 -0.34
CA LEU A 52 8.72 -6.72 0.47
C LEU A 52 9.27 -5.28 0.47
N VAL A 53 8.38 -4.31 0.31
CA VAL A 53 8.62 -2.88 0.62
C VAL A 53 7.62 -2.46 1.70
N VAL A 54 8.12 -2.03 2.85
CA VAL A 54 7.30 -1.46 3.94
C VAL A 54 7.29 0.05 3.79
N VAL A 55 6.11 0.64 3.58
CA VAL A 55 5.92 2.10 3.58
C VAL A 55 5.48 2.57 4.98
N GLN A 56 6.19 3.57 5.50
CA GLN A 56 6.00 4.02 6.88
C GLN A 56 5.08 5.24 7.00
N PHE A 57 4.19 5.21 7.99
CA PHE A 57 3.31 6.31 8.39
C PHE A 57 3.73 6.83 9.79
N PRO A 58 4.70 7.75 9.88
CA PRO A 58 5.19 8.23 11.18
C PRO A 58 4.18 9.10 11.93
N ILE A 59 3.27 9.76 11.22
CA ILE A 59 2.14 10.50 11.80
C ILE A 59 0.90 10.33 10.95
N PHE A 60 -0.28 10.43 11.56
CA PHE A 60 -1.58 10.25 10.88
C PHE A 60 -1.81 11.20 9.69
N ARG A 61 -1.24 12.42 9.74
CA ARG A 61 -1.43 13.45 8.71
C ARG A 61 -0.47 13.31 7.53
N ASP A 62 0.42 12.31 7.54
CA ASP A 62 1.36 12.10 6.45
C ASP A 62 0.74 11.22 5.37
N GLY A 63 0.57 11.82 4.18
CA GLY A 63 0.03 11.14 3.02
C GLY A 63 1.10 10.61 2.05
N ARG A 64 2.39 10.91 2.26
CA ARG A 64 3.43 10.61 1.25
C ARG A 64 3.56 9.12 0.96
N ALA A 65 3.41 8.28 1.97
CA ALA A 65 3.45 6.83 1.82
C ALA A 65 2.33 6.26 0.90
N PHE A 66 1.18 6.94 0.76
CA PHE A 66 0.20 6.56 -0.26
C PHE A 66 0.72 6.81 -1.67
N THR A 67 1.37 7.95 -1.89
CA THR A 67 2.01 8.28 -3.17
C THR A 67 3.14 7.31 -3.47
N GLN A 68 3.98 6.99 -2.47
CA GLN A 68 5.08 6.04 -2.63
C GLN A 68 4.57 4.64 -3.04
N ALA A 69 3.54 4.13 -2.35
CA ALA A 69 2.92 2.85 -2.69
C ALA A 69 2.33 2.84 -4.12
N ARG A 70 1.65 3.92 -4.51
CA ARG A 70 1.11 4.08 -5.86
C ARG A 70 2.23 4.13 -6.90
N GLU A 71 3.30 4.85 -6.60
CA GLU A 71 4.42 5.01 -7.52
C GLU A 71 5.14 3.68 -7.79
N LEU A 72 5.36 2.89 -6.73
CA LEU A 72 5.90 1.54 -6.83
C LEU A 72 5.09 0.68 -7.81
N ARG A 73 3.76 0.76 -7.79
CA ARG A 73 2.89 -0.01 -8.70
C ARG A 73 2.83 0.56 -10.11
N GLU A 74 2.57 1.86 -10.25
CA GLU A 74 2.26 2.48 -11.54
C GLU A 74 3.50 2.74 -12.39
N TYR A 75 4.58 3.27 -11.79
CA TYR A 75 5.76 3.72 -12.54
C TYR A 75 6.91 2.72 -12.49
N HIS A 76 7.11 2.05 -11.35
CA HIS A 76 8.20 1.09 -11.19
C HIS A 76 7.77 -0.37 -11.40
N HIS A 77 6.47 -0.61 -11.62
CA HIS A 77 5.90 -1.93 -11.86
C HIS A 77 6.33 -2.98 -10.83
N TYR A 78 6.50 -2.55 -9.58
CA TYR A 78 6.89 -3.43 -8.49
C TYR A 78 5.81 -4.49 -8.31
N THR A 79 6.23 -5.76 -8.26
CA THR A 79 5.32 -6.91 -8.17
C THR A 79 5.34 -7.60 -6.82
N GLY A 80 6.32 -7.28 -5.97
CA GLY A 80 6.42 -7.78 -4.60
C GLY A 80 5.39 -7.15 -3.66
N GLU A 81 5.42 -7.57 -2.42
CA GLU A 81 4.50 -7.12 -1.38
C GLU A 81 4.76 -5.66 -1.00
N ILE A 82 3.72 -4.83 -0.95
CA ILE A 82 3.79 -3.52 -0.30
C ILE A 82 3.02 -3.60 1.01
N ARG A 83 3.70 -3.28 2.12
CA ARG A 83 3.10 -3.28 3.46
C ARG A 83 3.05 -1.88 4.03
N ALA A 84 1.94 -1.49 4.64
CA ALA A 84 1.87 -0.24 5.40
C ALA A 84 2.02 -0.48 6.90
N GLU A 85 2.81 0.35 7.56
CA GLU A 85 3.07 0.31 9.01
C GLU A 85 3.08 1.72 9.62
N GLY A 86 2.71 1.84 10.90
CA GLY A 86 2.79 3.08 11.67
C GLY A 86 1.42 3.57 12.16
N HIS A 87 1.20 4.89 12.11
CA HIS A 87 -0.02 5.56 12.53
C HIS A 87 -1.14 5.42 11.48
N ILE A 88 -1.59 4.19 11.26
CA ILE A 88 -2.63 3.83 10.30
C ILE A 88 -3.96 3.49 10.99
N LEU A 89 -5.07 3.71 10.31
CA LEU A 89 -6.42 3.50 10.85
C LEU A 89 -7.31 2.67 9.92
N PRO A 90 -8.37 2.01 10.44
CA PRO A 90 -9.26 1.20 9.62
C PRO A 90 -9.96 1.97 8.50
N ASP A 91 -10.30 3.25 8.70
CA ASP A 91 -10.96 4.10 7.70
C ASP A 91 -10.08 4.37 6.47
N GLN A 92 -8.77 4.14 6.58
CA GLN A 92 -7.82 4.23 5.48
C GLN A 92 -7.67 2.91 4.69
N ALA A 93 -8.28 1.81 5.14
CA ALA A 93 -8.08 0.47 4.58
C ALA A 93 -8.40 0.38 3.08
N ASP A 94 -9.52 0.98 2.63
CA ASP A 94 -9.86 1.03 1.21
C ASP A 94 -8.84 1.84 0.41
N PHE A 95 -8.38 2.98 0.95
CA PHE A 95 -7.34 3.79 0.28
C PHE A 95 -6.01 3.05 0.13
N PHE A 96 -5.58 2.32 1.16
CA PHE A 96 -4.37 1.48 1.08
C PHE A 96 -4.49 0.44 -0.03
N LYS A 97 -5.61 -0.28 -0.09
CA LYS A 97 -5.87 -1.26 -1.15
C LYS A 97 -5.85 -0.61 -2.54
N ARG A 98 -6.48 0.56 -2.68
CA ARG A 98 -6.57 1.30 -3.95
C ARG A 98 -5.26 1.92 -4.41
N CYS A 99 -4.34 2.27 -3.51
CA CYS A 99 -3.00 2.74 -3.90
C CYS A 99 -2.02 1.59 -4.14
N GLY A 100 -2.37 0.35 -3.78
CA GLY A 100 -1.59 -0.84 -4.11
C GLY A 100 -0.83 -1.48 -2.96
N VAL A 101 -1.12 -1.07 -1.72
CA VAL A 101 -0.69 -1.77 -0.52
C VAL A 101 -1.41 -3.11 -0.43
N ASP A 102 -0.66 -4.19 -0.22
CA ASP A 102 -1.22 -5.54 -0.10
C ASP A 102 -1.50 -5.93 1.34
N SER A 103 -0.75 -5.40 2.30
CA SER A 103 -0.90 -5.77 3.71
C SER A 103 -0.66 -4.59 4.65
N VAL A 104 -1.19 -4.69 5.87
CA VAL A 104 -1.01 -3.68 6.92
C VAL A 104 -0.58 -4.34 8.23
N VAL A 105 0.26 -3.63 8.98
CA VAL A 105 0.56 -3.96 10.37
C VAL A 105 -0.52 -3.31 11.24
N LEU A 106 -1.45 -4.11 11.75
CA LEU A 106 -2.51 -3.60 12.60
C LEU A 106 -1.94 -3.01 13.91
N PRO A 107 -2.31 -1.76 14.27
CA PRO A 107 -1.98 -1.20 15.57
C PRO A 107 -2.49 -2.07 16.72
N GLU A 108 -1.82 -2.03 17.86
CA GLU A 108 -2.24 -2.77 19.05
C GLU A 108 -3.69 -2.42 19.45
N GLY A 109 -4.47 -3.44 19.80
CA GLY A 109 -5.89 -3.27 20.14
C GLY A 109 -6.83 -3.06 18.94
N SER A 110 -6.33 -3.06 17.70
CA SER A 110 -7.18 -2.95 16.51
C SER A 110 -8.04 -4.19 16.28
N ASP A 111 -9.32 -3.99 15.96
CA ASP A 111 -10.24 -5.04 15.54
C ASP A 111 -10.17 -5.27 14.01
N PRO A 112 -9.68 -6.43 13.53
CA PRO A 112 -9.63 -6.73 12.09
C PRO A 112 -10.99 -6.70 11.40
N GLU A 113 -12.09 -6.97 12.11
CA GLU A 113 -13.44 -6.92 11.52
C GLU A 113 -13.81 -5.49 11.11
N LEU A 114 -13.30 -4.46 11.80
CA LEU A 114 -13.46 -3.07 11.37
C LEU A 114 -12.72 -2.80 10.07
N TRP A 115 -11.50 -3.31 9.92
CA TRP A 115 -10.71 -3.16 8.69
C TRP A 115 -11.41 -3.82 7.50
N LYS A 116 -11.92 -5.04 7.70
CA LYS A 116 -12.71 -5.75 6.68
C LYS A 116 -13.95 -4.95 6.26
N LYS A 117 -14.72 -4.44 7.24
CA LYS A 117 -15.89 -3.59 6.96
C LYS A 117 -15.54 -2.32 6.20
N GLN A 118 -14.40 -1.68 6.47
CA GLN A 118 -14.01 -0.47 5.75
C GLN A 118 -13.58 -0.76 4.31
N ILE A 119 -12.91 -1.89 4.03
CA ILE A 119 -12.60 -2.29 2.65
C ILE A 119 -13.88 -2.53 1.83
N GLU A 120 -14.89 -3.14 2.45
CA GLU A 120 -16.16 -3.48 1.79
C GLU A 120 -17.15 -2.30 1.75
N ARG A 121 -16.80 -1.16 2.37
CA ARG A 121 -17.73 -0.03 2.57
C ARG A 121 -18.16 0.63 1.27
N TYR A 122 -17.27 0.73 0.30
CA TYR A 122 -17.53 1.41 -0.98
C TYR A 122 -17.44 0.41 -2.13
N ALA A 123 -18.59 0.13 -2.75
CA ALA A 123 -18.66 -0.75 -3.91
C ALA A 123 -18.16 -0.09 -5.21
N MET A 124 -18.14 1.24 -5.26
CA MET A 124 -17.76 2.02 -6.44
C MET A 124 -16.95 3.25 -6.02
N ALA A 125 -15.94 3.56 -6.82
CA ALA A 125 -15.15 4.77 -6.68
C ALA A 125 -15.10 5.54 -8.00
N TYR A 126 -15.14 6.86 -7.88
CA TYR A 126 -15.07 7.75 -9.04
C TYR A 126 -13.67 7.83 -9.65
N GLN A 127 -12.64 7.84 -8.82
CA GLN A 127 -11.25 8.01 -9.23
C GLN A 127 -10.58 6.66 -9.55
N ARG A 128 -9.73 6.64 -10.59
CA ARG A 128 -8.93 5.46 -10.93
C ARG A 128 -7.93 5.10 -9.82
N SER A 129 -7.83 3.81 -9.55
CA SER A 129 -6.87 3.19 -8.64
C SER A 129 -5.86 2.34 -9.41
N VAL A 130 -4.92 1.70 -8.69
CA VAL A 130 -4.01 0.71 -9.28
C VAL A 130 -4.66 -0.67 -9.44
N LEU A 131 -5.87 -0.85 -8.92
CA LEU A 131 -6.63 -2.09 -9.05
C LEU A 131 -7.24 -2.18 -10.45
N PRO A 132 -7.48 -3.39 -10.98
CA PRO A 132 -8.12 -3.60 -12.28
C PRO A 132 -9.64 -3.36 -12.21
N GLU A 133 -10.04 -2.14 -11.83
CA GLU A 133 -11.44 -1.76 -11.68
C GLU A 133 -12.11 -1.50 -13.03
N PRO A 134 -13.39 -1.88 -13.18
CA PRO A 134 -14.14 -1.59 -14.40
C PRO A 134 -14.22 -0.08 -14.60
N PHE A 135 -13.83 0.38 -15.79
CA PHE A 135 -13.95 1.78 -16.17
C PHE A 135 -15.42 2.19 -16.15
N LEU A 136 -15.76 3.16 -15.30
CA LEU A 136 -17.07 3.82 -15.33
C LEU A 136 -17.18 4.51 -16.71
N GLY A 137 -17.85 3.84 -17.65
CA GLY A 137 -17.86 4.22 -19.06
C GLY A 137 -18.39 5.64 -19.31
N ARG A 138 -18.16 6.14 -20.53
CA ARG A 138 -18.50 7.49 -21.04
C ARG A 138 -20.01 7.84 -21.01
N SER A 139 -20.85 7.00 -20.42
CA SER A 139 -22.32 7.11 -20.43
C SER A 139 -22.95 6.69 -19.11
N MET A 140 -22.51 7.30 -18.00
CA MET A 140 -23.43 7.56 -16.89
C MET A 140 -23.99 8.98 -17.07
N ARG A 141 -24.84 9.18 -18.08
CA ARG A 141 -25.84 10.24 -17.96
C ARG A 141 -26.82 9.75 -16.90
N VAL A 142 -26.81 10.39 -15.74
CA VAL A 142 -27.97 10.35 -14.84
C VAL A 142 -29.18 10.68 -15.72
N LYS A 143 -30.11 9.74 -15.89
CA LYS A 143 -31.41 10.08 -16.46
C LYS A 143 -31.98 11.13 -15.51
N GLN A 144 -32.04 12.38 -15.95
CA GLN A 144 -32.97 13.33 -15.33
C GLN A 144 -34.36 12.78 -15.69
N GLU A 145 -35.11 12.36 -14.68
CA GLU A 145 -36.55 12.15 -14.82
C GLU A 145 -37.20 13.52 -15.01
N ASP A 146 -38.03 13.63 -16.06
CA ASP A 146 -38.85 14.80 -16.41
C ASP A 146 -40.00 15.02 -15.41
#